data_AF-A0A9X2BJZ8-F1
#
_entry.id   AF-A0A9X2BJZ8-F1
#
_cell.length_a   1.000
_cell.length_b   1.000
_cell.length_c   1.000
_cell.angle_alpha   90.00
_cell.angle_beta   90.00
_cell.angle_gamma   90.00
#
_symmetry.space_group_name_H-M   'P 1'
#
loop_
_entity.id
_entity.type
_entity.pdbx_description
1 polymer ?
#
loop_
_entity_poly.entity_id
_entity_poly.type
_entity_poly.pdbx_seq_one_letter_code
_entity_poly.pdbx_strand_id
1 'polypeptide(L)' 'MLVNVSLKLIYLYRLIAPRRFRDSCLFEPTCSEYAILALNKYGFFTGWVLALRRIGRCKHPNGGVDQL' A
#
# COMPACT_ATOMS: atom_id res chain seq x y z
N MET A 1 12.40 -6.83 12.70
CA MET A 1 12.84 -7.73 11.61
C MET A 1 11.77 -7.93 10.53
N LEU A 2 10.53 -8.31 10.88
CA LEU A 2 9.45 -8.63 9.91
C LEU A 2 8.98 -7.46 9.04
N VAL A 3 8.93 -6.23 9.58
CA VAL A 3 8.53 -5.03 8.83
C VAL A 3 9.51 -4.75 7.69
N ASN A 4 10.82 -4.80 7.94
CA ASN A 4 11.83 -4.52 6.91
C ASN A 4 11.79 -5.52 5.75
N VAL A 5 11.46 -6.79 6.01
CA VAL A 5 11.26 -7.80 4.95
C VAL A 5 10.05 -7.42 4.09
N SER A 6 8.94 -7.01 4.72
CA SER A 6 7.74 -6.56 4.01
C SER A 6 8.01 -5.32 3.17
N LEU A 7 8.76 -4.35 3.71
CA LEU A 7 9.15 -3.14 2.98
C LEU A 7 9.97 -3.49 1.75
N LYS A 8 10.99 -4.36 1.87
CA LYS A 8 11.79 -4.82 0.71
C LYS A 8 10.93 -5.51 -0.35
N LEU A 9 9.97 -6.34 0.06
CA LEU A 9 9.00 -6.96 -0.85
C LEU A 9 8.14 -5.93 -1.58
N ILE A 10 7.64 -4.91 -0.88
CA ILE A 10 6.84 -3.85 -1.50
C ILE A 10 7.68 -2.99 -2.46
N TYR A 11 8.93 -2.68 -2.12
CA TYR A 11 9.83 -1.98 -3.02
C TYR A 11 10.20 -2.81 -4.25
N LEU A 12 10.44 -4.12 -4.09
CA LEU A 12 10.67 -5.03 -5.20
C LEU A 12 9.43 -5.11 -6.10
N TYR A 13 8.24 -5.20 -5.51
CA TYR A 13 6.99 -5.11 -6.24
C TYR A 13 6.88 -3.78 -6.99
N ARG A 14 7.21 -2.63 -6.38
CA ARG A 14 7.17 -1.31 -7.03
C ARG A 14 8.14 -1.17 -8.21
N LEU A 15 9.23 -1.94 -8.21
CA LEU A 15 10.21 -2.00 -9.32
C LEU A 15 9.70 -2.87 -10.48
N ILE A 16 9.05 -3.99 -10.18
CA ILE A 16 8.56 -4.95 -11.18
C ILE A 16 7.17 -4.54 -11.71
N ALA A 17 6.37 -3.86 -10.88
CA ALA A 17 4.99 -3.51 -11.19
C ALA A 17 4.93 -2.51 -12.35
N PRO A 18 4.13 -2.80 -13.40
CA PRO A 18 3.92 -1.88 -14.51
C PRO A 18 3.32 -0.55 -14.03
N ARG A 19 3.69 0.57 -14.70
CA ARG A 19 3.08 1.89 -14.45
C ARG A 19 1.56 1.85 -14.47
N ARG A 20 0.96 1.05 -15.34
CA ARG A 20 -0.49 0.87 -15.45
C ARG A 20 -1.15 0.46 -14.13
N PHE A 21 -0.50 -0.35 -13.29
CA PHE A 21 -1.02 -0.71 -11.97
C PHE A 21 -0.87 0.41 -10.94
N ARG A 22 0.16 1.26 -11.07
CA ARG A 22 0.35 2.44 -10.21
C ARG A 22 -0.65 3.54 -10.54
N ASP A 23 -0.91 3.77 -11.82
CA ASP A 23 -1.90 4.75 -12.30
C ASP A 23 -3.35 4.29 -12.05
N SER A 24 -3.55 2.99 -11.80
CA SER A 24 -4.87 2.41 -11.47
C SER A 24 -5.25 2.57 -10.00
N CYS A 25 -4.39 3.08 -9.12
CA CYS A 25 -4.78 3.27 -7.72
C CYS A 25 -5.59 4.57 -7.61
N LEU A 26 -6.85 4.47 -7.19
CA LEU A 26 -7.78 5.60 -7.03
C LEU A 26 -7.53 6.45 -5.77
N PHE A 27 -6.55 6.06 -4.96
CA PHE A 27 -6.27 6.65 -3.66
C PHE A 27 -4.89 7.30 -3.63
N GLU A 28 -4.79 8.44 -2.96
CA GLU A 28 -3.55 9.20 -2.82
C GLU A 28 -3.16 9.36 -1.33
N PRO A 29 -1.92 9.04 -0.92
CA PRO A 29 -0.87 8.38 -1.70
C PRO A 29 -1.25 6.95 -2.13
N THR A 30 -0.48 6.39 -3.07
CA THR A 30 -0.76 5.08 -3.67
C THR A 30 -0.89 3.96 -2.64
N CYS A 31 -1.62 2.91 -3.01
CA CYS A 31 -1.90 1.73 -2.21
C CYS A 31 -0.62 1.08 -1.62
N SER A 32 0.45 1.02 -2.41
CA SER A 32 1.77 0.52 -1.99
C SER A 32 2.49 1.45 -1.02
N GLU A 33 2.32 2.76 -1.18
CA GLU A 33 2.96 3.77 -0.33
C GLU A 33 2.23 3.88 1.02
N TYR A 34 0.90 3.77 1.00
CA TYR A 34 0.09 3.58 2.19
C TYR A 34 0.53 2.32 2.96
N ALA A 35 0.76 1.19 2.28
CA ALA A 35 1.23 -0.02 2.94
C ALA A 35 2.59 0.20 3.65
N ILE A 36 3.51 0.92 3.02
CA ILE A 36 4.81 1.28 3.62
C ILE A 36 4.61 2.16 4.86
N LEU A 37 3.76 3.18 4.78
CA LEU A 37 3.44 4.05 5.92
C LEU A 37 2.78 3.26 7.06
N ALA A 38 1.85 2.37 6.73
CA ALA A 38 1.09 1.59 7.70
C ALA A 38 2.01 0.65 8.48
N LEU A 39 2.89 -0.03 7.77
CA LEU A 39 3.87 -0.96 8.33
C LEU A 39 4.91 -0.25 9.19
N ASN A 40 5.32 0.97 8.84
CA ASN A 40 6.22 1.77 9.66
C ASN A 40 5.54 2.34 10.92
N LYS A 41 4.29 2.79 10.82
CA LYS A 41 3.58 3.44 11.93
C LYS A 41 2.98 2.45 12.93
N TYR A 42 2.39 1.35 12.44
CA TYR A 42 1.63 0.40 13.26
C TYR A 42 2.28 -1.00 13.38
N GLY A 43 3.40 -1.24 12.71
CA GLY A 43 4.07 -2.54 12.68
C GLY A 43 3.46 -3.54 11.69
N PHE A 44 3.97 -4.78 11.71
CA PHE A 44 3.68 -5.78 10.67
C PHE A 44 2.19 -6.16 10.60
N PHE A 45 1.59 -6.64 11.68
CA PHE A 45 0.22 -7.15 11.67
C PHE A 45 -0.81 -6.06 11.36
N THR A 46 -0.82 -4.99 12.16
CA THR A 46 -1.76 -3.89 12.01
C THR A 46 -1.56 -3.15 10.69
N GLY A 47 -0.30 -2.94 10.27
CA GLY A 47 0.03 -2.32 9.00
C GLY A 47 -0.50 -3.12 7.80
N TRP A 48 -0.35 -4.45 7.81
CA TRP A 48 -0.90 -5.31 6.76
C TRP A 48 -2.43 -5.31 6.75
N VAL A 49 -3.10 -5.34 7.91
CA VAL A 49 -4.56 -5.29 7.98
C VAL A 49 -5.11 -3.99 7.38
N LEU A 50 -4.51 -2.84 7.72
CA LEU A 50 -4.86 -1.54 7.15
C LEU A 50 -4.62 -1.49 5.64
N ALA A 51 -3.43 -1.94 5.20
CA ALA A 51 -3.05 -1.97 3.80
C ALA A 51 -4.00 -2.83 2.96
N LEU A 52 -4.30 -4.06 3.40
CA LEU A 52 -5.19 -4.98 2.69
C LEU A 52 -6.63 -4.47 2.65
N ARG A 53 -7.13 -3.90 3.75
CA ARG A 53 -8.45 -3.25 3.77
C ARG A 53 -8.55 -2.09 2.78
N ARG A 54 -7.46 -1.34 2.58
CA ARG A 54 -7.44 -0.26 1.57
C ARG A 54 -7.32 -0.80 0.15
N ILE A 55 -6.48 -1.81 -0.08
CA ILE A 55 -6.35 -2.47 -1.40
C ILE A 55 -7.70 -3.03 -1.85
N GLY A 56 -8.46 -3.71 -0.98
CA GLY A 56 -9.80 -4.22 -1.30
C GLY A 56 -10.84 -3.12 -1.60
N ARG A 57 -10.62 -1.90 -1.09
CA ARG A 57 -11.43 -0.72 -1.40
C ARG A 57 -10.95 0.02 -2.64
N CYS A 58 -9.73 -0.21 -3.11
CA CYS A 58 -9.16 0.45 -4.28
C CYS A 58 -9.75 -0.13 -5.58
N LYS A 59 -11.01 0.21 -5.83
CA LYS A 59 -11.78 -0.12 -7.03
C LYS A 59 -12.80 0.99 -7.25
N HIS A 60 -13.07 1.34 -8.50
CA HIS A 60 -14.10 2.31 -8.84
C HIS A 60 -15.47 1.87 -8.26
N PRO A 61 -16.26 2.77 -7.65
CA PRO A 61 -16.14 4.24 -7.59
C PRO A 61 -15.32 4.80 -6.41
N ASN A 62 -14.70 3.93 -5.60
CA ASN A 62 -14.04 4.35 -4.37
C ASN A 62 -12.67 4.97 -4.68
N GLY A 63 -12.44 6.19 -4.20
CA GLY A 63 -11.17 6.91 -4.31
C GLY A 63 -11.09 8.04 -3.31
N GLY A 64 -9.95 8.72 -3.27
CA GLY A 64 -9.76 9.90 -2.41
C GLY A 64 -8.38 9.98 -1.76
N VAL A 65 -8.21 10.96 -0.86
CA VAL A 65 -6.96 11.20 -0.15
C VAL A 65 -7.07 10.61 1.26
N ASP A 66 -6.17 9.70 1.61
CA ASP A 66 -6.09 9.10 2.94
C ASP A 66 -4.62 8.97 3.31
N GLN A 67 -4.17 9.81 4.24
CA GLN A 67 -2.77 9.96 4.62
C GLN A 67 -2.38 9.18 5.89
N LEU A 68 -3.21 8.20 6.29
CA LEU A 68 -2.94 7.23 7.35
C LEU A 68 -3.07 7.70 8.81
#